data_AF-A0A1Q4F7I7-F1
#
_entry.id   AF-A0A1Q4F7I7-F1
#
_cell.length_a   1.000
_cell.length_b   1.000
_cell.length_c   1.000
_cell.angle_alpha   90.00
_cell.angle_beta   90.00
_cell.angle_gamma   90.00
#
_symmetry.space_group_name_H-M   'P 1'
#
loop_
_entity.id
_entity.type
_entity.pdbx_description
1 polymer ?
#
loop_
_entity_poly.entity_id
_entity_poly.type
_entity_poly.pdbx_seq_one_letter_code
_entity_poly.pdbx_strand_id
1 'polypeptide(L)'
;MTSDRMAVRSECLMVKCVLLVAGLLMVGGVAAAEIPLKNAGFEQAIVGTRIPGWSRTQHAGVGAYVVSTDSNDPAHGKHSISMRRTTQQAYGLIMQRVESKELAGKPVAFTAKLKTADVGKRGWVMVMTFRDHENILDQVRAAPMTGDTAWTDVELKSIAPATTNMVEVGFLLLDGGTGWADHVRLRTLDDNGKDGGEGKSGAPPAAKAKPVKAKPAAAKPSAAGGSTHRGQAGVP
;
A
#
# COMPACT_ATOMS: atom_id res chain seq x y z
N MET A 1 47.09 27.20 88.00
CA MET A 1 47.74 26.25 87.08
C MET A 1 46.75 25.95 85.97
N THR A 2 47.13 26.29 84.73
CA THR A 2 46.58 25.90 83.40
C THR A 2 45.06 26.12 83.17
N SER A 3 44.62 27.15 82.43
CA SER A 3 44.69 27.36 80.95
C SER A 3 43.90 26.27 80.19
N ASP A 4 43.01 26.49 79.22
CA ASP A 4 42.64 27.65 78.41
C ASP A 4 41.32 27.34 77.64
N ARG A 5 40.56 28.39 77.31
CA ARG A 5 39.83 28.67 76.04
C ARG A 5 38.77 27.75 75.38
N MET A 6 37.63 28.43 75.11
CA MET A 6 36.93 28.61 73.80
C MET A 6 36.29 27.36 73.14
N ALA A 7 35.16 27.39 72.44
CA ALA A 7 34.37 28.48 71.85
C ALA A 7 33.07 27.92 71.20
N VAL A 8 32.02 28.77 71.15
CA VAL A 8 31.12 29.06 69.98
C VAL A 8 30.05 28.01 69.61
N ARG A 9 28.75 28.26 69.92
CA ARG A 9 27.63 28.89 69.12
C ARG A 9 27.02 27.93 68.07
N SER A 10 25.71 27.60 68.14
CA SER A 10 24.50 28.33 67.67
C SER A 10 24.21 28.16 66.17
N GLU A 11 22.92 28.08 65.82
CA GLU A 11 22.28 28.05 64.47
C GLU A 11 22.16 26.65 63.83
N CYS A 12 21.16 26.26 63.01
CA CYS A 12 20.01 26.94 62.40
C CYS A 12 18.98 25.87 61.97
N LEU A 13 17.72 26.27 61.92
CA LEU A 13 16.58 25.65 61.25
C LEU A 13 16.92 25.17 59.83
N MET A 14 16.60 23.93 59.43
CA MET A 14 16.44 23.60 58.00
C MET A 14 15.40 22.49 57.74
N VAL A 15 14.24 22.98 57.31
CA VAL A 15 13.24 22.32 56.46
C VAL A 15 13.93 21.52 55.35
N LYS A 16 13.60 20.23 55.21
CA LYS A 16 13.86 19.47 53.99
C LYS A 16 12.55 18.84 53.50
N CYS A 17 11.76 19.68 52.83
CA CYS A 17 10.76 19.23 51.88
C CYS A 17 11.47 18.53 50.72
N VAL A 18 11.50 17.20 50.73
CA VAL A 18 11.90 16.41 49.56
C VAL A 18 10.65 16.22 48.70
N LEU A 19 10.47 17.12 47.72
CA LEU A 19 9.50 16.93 46.64
C LEU A 19 10.04 15.84 45.71
N LEU A 20 9.45 14.66 45.79
CA LEU A 20 9.73 13.54 44.90
C LEU A 20 8.85 13.71 43.65
N VAL A 21 9.37 14.39 42.63
CA VAL A 21 8.70 14.51 41.32
C VAL A 21 8.92 13.21 40.56
N ALA A 22 7.97 12.28 40.67
CA ALA A 22 7.89 11.12 39.80
C ALA A 22 7.40 11.57 38.42
N GLY A 23 8.34 11.82 37.49
CA GLY A 23 8.03 12.06 36.09
C GLY A 23 7.48 10.80 35.43
N LEU A 24 6.16 10.70 35.31
CA LEU A 24 5.50 9.67 34.53
C LEU A 24 5.64 10.04 33.04
N LEU A 25 6.71 9.56 32.40
CA LEU A 25 6.83 9.55 30.94
C LEU A 25 5.80 8.57 30.39
N MET A 26 4.59 9.07 30.10
CA MET A 26 3.59 8.35 29.33
C MET A 26 4.08 8.26 27.88
N VAL A 27 4.82 7.20 27.56
CA VAL A 27 5.09 6.82 26.17
C VAL A 27 3.79 6.24 25.63
N GLY A 28 2.96 7.08 25.02
CA GLY A 28 1.77 6.65 24.30
C GLY A 28 2.19 5.96 23.01
N GLY A 29 2.29 4.63 23.03
CA GLY A 29 2.51 3.85 21.81
C GLY A 29 1.26 3.89 20.93
N VAL A 30 1.44 4.15 19.63
CA VAL A 30 0.34 4.02 18.66
C VAL A 30 0.07 2.54 18.44
N ALA A 31 -1.15 2.08 18.72
CA ALA A 31 -1.56 0.69 18.47
C ALA A 31 -1.90 0.45 17.00
N ALA A 32 -1.61 -0.76 16.52
CA ALA A 32 -1.81 -1.24 15.18
C ALA A 32 -3.31 -1.39 14.96
N ALA A 33 -3.80 -0.77 13.90
CA ALA A 33 -5.22 -0.74 13.59
C ALA A 33 -5.45 -1.32 12.20
N GLU A 34 -6.40 -2.24 12.09
CA GLU A 34 -6.91 -2.72 10.81
C GLU A 34 -7.62 -1.57 10.08
N ILE A 35 -7.33 -1.44 8.79
CA ILE A 35 -7.92 -0.46 7.90
C ILE A 35 -8.90 -1.22 7.01
N PRO A 36 -10.21 -0.98 7.16
CA PRO A 36 -11.23 -1.82 6.54
C PRO A 36 -11.17 -1.71 5.02
N LEU A 37 -10.95 -2.86 4.37
CA LEU A 37 -11.09 -3.04 2.94
C LEU A 37 -12.45 -3.66 2.62
N LYS A 38 -13.13 -3.14 1.60
CA LYS A 38 -14.39 -3.73 1.11
C LYS A 38 -14.07 -5.03 0.38
N ASN A 39 -14.81 -6.09 0.72
CA ASN A 39 -14.73 -7.41 0.06
C ASN A 39 -13.27 -7.92 -0.04
N ALA A 40 -12.52 -7.86 1.05
CA ALA A 40 -11.08 -8.14 1.06
C ALA A 40 -10.72 -9.62 0.87
N GLY A 41 -11.65 -10.53 1.16
CA GLY A 41 -11.55 -11.96 0.84
C GLY A 41 -12.32 -12.36 -0.42
N PHE A 42 -12.82 -11.40 -1.22
CA PHE A 42 -13.51 -11.67 -2.49
C PHE A 42 -14.74 -12.61 -2.44
N GLU A 43 -15.35 -12.73 -1.27
CA GLU A 43 -16.54 -13.55 -1.02
C GLU A 43 -17.82 -13.02 -1.71
N GLN A 44 -17.85 -11.73 -2.05
CA GLN A 44 -18.95 -11.16 -2.83
C GLN A 44 -18.69 -11.37 -4.33
N ALA A 45 -19.63 -12.03 -5.00
CA ALA A 45 -19.53 -12.37 -6.41
C ALA A 45 -19.38 -11.14 -7.33
N ILE A 46 -18.58 -11.32 -8.39
CA ILE A 46 -18.49 -10.36 -9.49
C ILE A 46 -19.82 -10.35 -10.26
N VAL A 47 -20.34 -9.16 -10.53
CA VAL A 47 -21.56 -8.97 -11.34
C VAL A 47 -21.20 -8.24 -12.63
N GLY A 48 -21.27 -8.94 -13.75
CA GLY A 48 -20.81 -8.44 -15.04
C GLY A 48 -19.32 -8.08 -15.00
N THR A 49 -18.99 -6.80 -15.12
CA THR A 49 -17.61 -6.30 -15.05
C THR A 49 -17.23 -5.72 -13.70
N ARG A 50 -18.17 -5.67 -12.75
CA ARG A 50 -18.02 -5.02 -11.45
C ARG A 50 -17.50 -6.00 -10.40
N ILE A 51 -16.37 -5.66 -9.79
CA ILE A 51 -15.83 -6.36 -8.62
C ILE A 51 -16.33 -5.59 -7.39
N PRO A 52 -17.13 -6.18 -6.48
CA PRO A 52 -17.63 -5.45 -5.32
C PRO A 52 -16.47 -4.88 -4.49
N GLY A 53 -16.43 -3.55 -4.32
CA GLY A 53 -15.38 -2.86 -3.54
C GLY A 53 -14.07 -2.58 -4.28
N TRP A 54 -13.83 -3.20 -5.43
CA TRP A 54 -12.57 -3.11 -6.18
C TRP A 54 -12.81 -2.59 -7.60
N SER A 55 -11.85 -1.85 -8.13
CA SER A 55 -11.83 -1.44 -9.53
C SER A 55 -10.87 -2.32 -10.33
N ARG A 56 -11.09 -2.37 -11.64
CA ARG A 56 -10.15 -2.96 -12.60
C ARG A 56 -9.77 -1.93 -13.64
N THR A 57 -8.49 -1.85 -13.96
CA THR A 57 -7.95 -1.01 -15.04
C THR A 57 -6.96 -1.84 -15.83
N GLN A 58 -6.79 -1.54 -17.10
CA GLN A 58 -5.77 -2.16 -17.95
C GLN A 58 -5.18 -1.10 -18.87
N HIS A 59 -4.08 -1.46 -19.54
CA HIS A 59 -3.58 -0.65 -20.64
C HIS A 59 -4.70 -0.38 -21.67
N ALA A 60 -4.73 0.84 -22.22
CA ALA A 60 -5.74 1.27 -23.16
C ALA A 60 -5.72 0.41 -24.44
N GLY A 61 -6.89 0.27 -25.08
CA GLY A 61 -7.08 -0.54 -26.28
C GLY A 61 -7.96 -1.75 -26.02
N VAL A 62 -7.59 -2.90 -26.58
CA VAL A 62 -8.40 -4.12 -26.54
C VAL A 62 -8.50 -4.69 -25.12
N GLY A 63 -9.67 -5.27 -24.78
CA GLY A 63 -9.81 -6.08 -23.58
C GLY A 63 -8.78 -7.21 -23.58
N ALA A 64 -7.89 -7.22 -22.59
CA ALA A 64 -6.73 -8.10 -22.57
C ALA A 64 -6.57 -8.88 -21.28
N TYR A 65 -7.42 -8.60 -20.30
CA TYR A 65 -7.42 -9.25 -19.00
C TYR A 65 -8.84 -9.63 -18.62
N VAL A 66 -9.01 -10.88 -18.22
CA VAL A 66 -10.24 -11.39 -17.64
C VAL A 66 -10.04 -11.50 -16.14
N VAL A 67 -10.94 -10.87 -15.39
CA VAL A 67 -10.99 -10.95 -13.94
C VAL A 67 -12.19 -11.80 -13.55
N SER A 68 -12.00 -12.75 -12.62
CA SER A 68 -13.03 -13.69 -12.23
C SER A 68 -12.94 -14.04 -10.75
N THR A 69 -14.06 -14.46 -10.18
CA THR A 69 -14.09 -15.13 -8.88
C THR A 69 -13.74 -16.61 -9.12
N ASP A 70 -12.86 -17.16 -8.28
CA ASP A 70 -12.46 -18.57 -8.32
C ASP A 70 -12.85 -19.24 -7.00
N SER A 71 -13.56 -20.37 -7.08
CA SER A 71 -14.02 -21.16 -5.93
C SER A 71 -13.39 -22.56 -5.87
N ASN A 72 -12.44 -22.87 -6.76
CA ASN A 72 -11.88 -24.22 -6.86
C ASN A 72 -10.79 -24.44 -5.81
N ASP A 73 -9.95 -23.44 -5.58
CA ASP A 73 -8.81 -23.50 -4.67
C ASP A 73 -8.55 -22.12 -4.03
N PRO A 74 -9.49 -21.61 -3.20
CA PRO A 74 -9.32 -20.36 -2.48
C PRO A 74 -8.28 -20.51 -1.35
N ALA A 75 -7.56 -19.43 -1.03
CA ALA A 75 -6.56 -19.46 0.03
C ALA A 75 -7.22 -19.34 1.42
N HIS A 76 -8.37 -18.68 1.48
CA HIS A 76 -9.21 -18.51 2.65
C HIS A 76 -10.68 -18.42 2.23
N GLY A 77 -11.61 -18.80 3.11
CA GLY A 77 -13.03 -18.71 2.82
C GLY A 77 -13.46 -19.62 1.66
N LYS A 78 -14.31 -19.12 0.77
CA LYS A 78 -14.89 -19.90 -0.35
C LYS A 78 -14.47 -19.37 -1.71
N HIS A 79 -13.92 -18.16 -1.77
CA HIS A 79 -13.68 -17.47 -3.02
C HIS A 79 -12.32 -16.76 -3.00
N SER A 80 -11.68 -16.70 -4.15
CA SER A 80 -10.53 -15.83 -4.41
C SER A 80 -10.77 -15.03 -5.69
N ILE A 81 -9.95 -14.01 -5.93
CA ILE A 81 -9.96 -13.31 -7.22
C ILE A 81 -8.83 -13.81 -8.11
N SER A 82 -9.10 -13.96 -9.40
CA SER A 82 -8.09 -14.26 -10.41
C SER A 82 -8.07 -13.19 -11.50
N MET A 83 -6.89 -12.96 -12.07
CA MET A 83 -6.70 -12.20 -13.29
C MET A 83 -5.87 -13.03 -14.26
N ARG A 84 -6.42 -13.27 -15.45
CA ARG A 84 -5.72 -13.93 -16.56
C ARG A 84 -5.57 -13.00 -17.73
N ARG A 85 -4.37 -12.95 -18.30
CA ARG A 85 -4.13 -12.22 -19.54
C ARG A 85 -4.59 -13.05 -20.74
N THR A 86 -5.46 -12.49 -21.56
CA THR A 86 -5.99 -13.13 -22.78
C THR A 86 -5.33 -12.61 -24.04
N THR A 87 -4.78 -11.40 -24.00
CA THR A 87 -4.18 -10.73 -25.17
C THR A 87 -2.92 -9.98 -24.74
N GLN A 88 -1.94 -9.86 -25.63
CA GLN A 88 -0.70 -9.18 -25.30
C GLN A 88 -0.92 -7.68 -25.03
N GLN A 89 -0.83 -7.26 -23.77
CA GLN A 89 -0.89 -5.87 -23.30
C GLN A 89 0.10 -5.58 -22.16
N ALA A 90 0.32 -4.30 -21.85
CA ALA A 90 1.37 -3.87 -20.93
C ALA A 90 1.08 -4.20 -19.46
N TYR A 91 -0.17 -4.08 -19.02
CA TYR A 91 -0.60 -4.41 -17.65
C TYR A 91 -2.13 -4.59 -17.55
N GLY A 92 -2.54 -5.37 -16.55
CA GLY A 92 -3.86 -5.34 -15.91
C GLY A 92 -3.70 -5.05 -14.41
N LEU A 93 -4.65 -4.34 -13.82
CA LEU A 93 -4.65 -3.89 -12.43
C LEU A 93 -6.01 -4.14 -11.78
N ILE A 94 -6.03 -4.82 -10.63
CA ILE A 94 -7.17 -4.82 -9.70
C ILE A 94 -6.74 -3.99 -8.48
N MET A 95 -7.56 -3.05 -8.03
CA MET A 95 -7.19 -2.15 -6.94
C MET A 95 -8.40 -1.66 -6.14
N GLN A 96 -8.17 -1.28 -4.89
CA GLN A 96 -9.12 -0.58 -4.05
C GLN A 96 -8.48 0.69 -3.50
N ARG A 97 -9.25 1.79 -3.51
CA ARG A 97 -8.87 3.07 -2.90
C ARG A 97 -9.42 3.15 -1.49
N VAL A 98 -8.59 3.61 -0.57
CA VAL A 98 -8.98 3.91 0.81
C VAL A 98 -8.63 5.37 1.09
N GLU A 99 -9.65 6.20 1.26
CA GLU A 99 -9.49 7.58 1.72
C GLU A 99 -9.25 7.58 3.22
N SER A 100 -8.08 8.06 3.65
CA SER A 100 -7.75 8.23 5.06
C SER A 100 -6.60 9.20 5.26
N LYS A 101 -6.89 10.37 5.84
CA LYS A 101 -5.86 11.31 6.32
C LYS A 101 -5.13 10.80 7.55
N GLU A 102 -5.73 9.85 8.28
CA GLU A 102 -5.13 9.29 9.49
C GLU A 102 -3.92 8.41 9.19
N LEU A 103 -3.68 8.06 7.93
CA LEU A 103 -2.50 7.32 7.50
C LEU A 103 -1.25 8.19 7.43
N ALA A 104 -1.39 9.50 7.28
CA ALA A 104 -0.25 10.41 7.11
C ALA A 104 0.83 10.20 8.17
N GLY A 105 2.06 9.88 7.71
CA GLY A 105 3.21 9.66 8.58
C GLY A 105 3.24 8.32 9.33
N LYS A 106 2.21 7.47 9.21
CA LYS A 106 2.15 6.18 9.91
C LYS A 106 2.86 5.06 9.14
N PRO A 107 3.47 4.09 9.83
CA PRO A 107 3.88 2.84 9.21
C PRO A 107 2.63 2.01 8.85
N VAL A 108 2.61 1.48 7.64
CA VAL A 108 1.48 0.73 7.07
C VAL A 108 1.98 -0.60 6.53
N ALA A 109 1.22 -1.66 6.78
CA ALA A 109 1.43 -2.98 6.19
C ALA A 109 0.23 -3.39 5.31
N PHE A 110 0.54 -3.84 4.10
CA PHE A 110 -0.39 -4.43 3.15
C PHE A 110 -0.02 -5.90 2.93
N THR A 111 -0.94 -6.82 3.20
CA THR A 111 -0.70 -8.27 3.09
C THR A 111 -1.75 -8.95 2.23
N ALA A 112 -1.37 -9.98 1.50
CA ALA A 112 -2.29 -10.87 0.79
C ALA A 112 -1.66 -12.27 0.61
N LYS A 113 -2.50 -13.28 0.40
CA LYS A 113 -2.08 -14.56 -0.16
C LYS A 113 -2.15 -14.49 -1.67
N LEU A 114 -1.06 -14.84 -2.35
CA LEU A 114 -0.94 -14.80 -3.81
C LEU A 114 -0.57 -16.17 -4.36
N LYS A 115 -1.05 -16.46 -5.58
CA LYS A 115 -0.75 -17.69 -6.32
C LYS A 115 -0.60 -17.35 -7.80
N THR A 116 0.20 -18.10 -8.53
CA THR A 116 0.42 -17.89 -9.97
C THR A 116 0.42 -19.20 -10.76
N ALA A 117 0.04 -19.11 -12.03
CA ALA A 117 0.18 -20.17 -13.01
C ALA A 117 0.64 -19.58 -14.35
N ASP A 118 1.73 -20.12 -14.89
CA ASP A 118 2.35 -19.72 -16.16
C ASP A 118 2.63 -18.20 -16.25
N VAL A 119 2.98 -17.56 -15.13
CA VAL A 119 3.19 -16.11 -15.11
C VAL A 119 4.56 -15.74 -15.66
N GLY A 120 4.60 -14.87 -16.67
CA GLY A 120 5.84 -14.43 -17.30
C GLY A 120 6.74 -13.56 -16.41
N LYS A 121 7.93 -13.22 -16.92
CA LYS A 121 9.04 -12.61 -16.13
C LYS A 121 8.70 -11.26 -15.50
N ARG A 122 7.75 -10.50 -16.05
CA ARG A 122 7.33 -9.21 -15.47
C ARG A 122 6.38 -9.39 -14.28
N GLY A 123 5.74 -10.55 -14.18
CA GLY A 123 5.13 -11.09 -12.97
C GLY A 123 3.74 -10.59 -12.58
N TRP A 124 3.22 -11.26 -11.54
CA TRP A 124 2.10 -10.88 -10.71
C TRP A 124 2.64 -10.12 -9.49
N VAL A 125 2.22 -8.87 -9.30
CA VAL A 125 2.88 -7.92 -8.41
C VAL A 125 1.88 -7.26 -7.48
N MET A 126 2.06 -7.44 -6.17
CA MET A 126 1.34 -6.66 -5.16
C MET A 126 1.87 -5.21 -5.13
N VAL A 127 0.97 -4.23 -5.07
CA VAL A 127 1.30 -2.80 -5.11
C VAL A 127 0.52 -2.01 -4.07
N MET A 128 1.20 -1.04 -3.44
CA MET A 128 0.64 -0.06 -2.53
C MET A 128 1.09 1.33 -2.98
N THR A 129 0.15 2.23 -3.25
CA THR A 129 0.41 3.60 -3.75
C THR A 129 -0.19 4.61 -2.78
N PHE A 130 0.63 5.49 -2.23
CA PHE A 130 0.17 6.60 -1.38
C PHE A 130 -0.06 7.84 -2.24
N ARG A 131 -1.12 8.59 -1.91
CA ARG A 131 -1.55 9.74 -2.69
C ARG A 131 -1.95 10.93 -1.82
N ASP A 132 -1.81 12.10 -2.43
CA ASP A 132 -2.48 13.33 -2.04
C ASP A 132 -3.42 13.73 -3.19
N HIS A 133 -4.71 13.41 -3.03
CA HIS A 133 -5.70 13.50 -4.09
C HIS A 133 -5.25 12.70 -5.33
N GLU A 134 -5.10 13.34 -6.49
CA GLU A 134 -4.67 12.68 -7.73
C GLU A 134 -3.14 12.49 -7.81
N ASN A 135 -2.37 13.14 -6.94
CA ASN A 135 -0.91 13.09 -6.98
C ASN A 135 -0.39 11.81 -6.31
N ILE A 136 0.48 11.08 -7.01
CA ILE A 136 1.22 9.96 -6.42
C ILE A 136 2.36 10.53 -5.56
N LEU A 137 2.34 10.21 -4.27
CA LEU A 137 3.40 10.57 -3.33
C LEU A 137 4.50 9.52 -3.31
N ASP A 138 4.10 8.24 -3.22
CA ASP A 138 5.02 7.10 -3.25
C ASP A 138 4.30 5.84 -3.76
N GLN A 139 5.07 4.90 -4.31
CA GLN A 139 4.57 3.60 -4.74
C GLN A 139 5.56 2.50 -4.40
N VAL A 140 5.10 1.53 -3.63
CA VAL A 140 5.86 0.34 -3.25
C VAL A 140 5.28 -0.88 -3.95
N ARG A 141 6.16 -1.75 -4.44
CA ARG A 141 5.80 -2.98 -5.15
C ARG A 141 6.55 -4.16 -4.56
N ALA A 142 5.88 -5.31 -4.46
CA ALA A 142 6.52 -6.55 -4.05
C ALA A 142 7.43 -7.09 -5.17
N ALA A 143 8.28 -8.06 -4.82
CA ALA A 143 8.99 -8.83 -5.83
C ALA A 143 7.96 -9.52 -6.77
N PRO A 144 8.15 -9.51 -8.09
CA PRO A 144 7.21 -10.15 -9.01
C PRO A 144 7.17 -11.66 -8.79
N MET A 145 5.96 -12.22 -8.64
CA MET A 145 5.75 -13.66 -8.68
C MET A 145 5.67 -14.12 -10.13
N THR A 146 6.39 -15.19 -10.46
CA THR A 146 6.55 -15.70 -11.83
C THR A 146 6.47 -17.23 -11.83
N GLY A 147 6.18 -17.83 -12.98
CA GLY A 147 5.95 -19.25 -13.14
C GLY A 147 4.71 -19.73 -12.38
N ASP A 148 4.75 -21.00 -12.01
CA ASP A 148 3.74 -21.64 -11.15
C ASP A 148 4.18 -21.54 -9.69
N THR A 149 3.26 -21.12 -8.82
CA THR A 149 3.51 -21.05 -7.37
C THR A 149 2.32 -21.60 -6.60
N ALA A 150 2.57 -22.10 -5.39
CA ALA A 150 1.51 -22.33 -4.41
C ALA A 150 1.10 -21.00 -3.75
N TRP A 151 -0.03 -21.01 -3.04
CA TRP A 151 -0.44 -19.88 -2.22
C TRP A 151 0.68 -19.44 -1.26
N THR A 152 1.12 -18.20 -1.41
CA THR A 152 2.25 -17.62 -0.68
C THR A 152 1.80 -16.33 0.01
N ASP A 153 2.14 -16.15 1.28
CA ASP A 153 1.93 -14.89 1.99
C ASP A 153 2.93 -13.84 1.49
N VAL A 154 2.40 -12.68 1.07
CA VAL A 154 3.19 -11.55 0.60
C VAL A 154 2.85 -10.33 1.45
N GLU A 155 3.88 -9.59 1.85
CA GLU A 155 3.75 -8.39 2.68
C GLU A 155 4.52 -7.21 2.06
N LEU A 156 3.89 -6.05 2.07
CA LEU A 156 4.50 -4.75 1.82
C LEU A 156 4.41 -3.89 3.07
N LYS A 157 5.54 -3.36 3.51
CA LYS A 157 5.61 -2.35 4.58
C LYS A 157 6.16 -1.05 4.02
N SER A 158 5.55 0.07 4.39
CA SER A 158 6.08 1.41 4.10
C SER A 158 5.59 2.41 5.12
N ILE A 159 6.27 3.55 5.23
CA ILE A 159 5.77 4.70 5.97
C ILE A 159 4.99 5.57 4.98
N ALA A 160 3.72 5.80 5.27
CA ALA A 160 2.90 6.68 4.44
C ALA A 160 3.48 8.11 4.50
N PRO A 161 3.72 8.77 3.34
CA PRO A 161 4.19 10.15 3.32
C PRO A 161 3.30 11.10 4.14
N ALA A 162 3.89 12.18 4.67
CA ALA A 162 3.23 13.08 5.62
C ALA A 162 1.97 13.80 5.07
N THR A 163 1.81 13.89 3.75
CA THR A 163 0.64 14.50 3.10
C THR A 163 -0.35 13.46 2.55
N THR A 164 -0.21 12.19 2.94
CA THR A 164 -1.11 11.12 2.48
C THR A 164 -2.54 11.39 2.91
N ASN A 165 -3.46 11.40 1.95
CA ASN A 165 -4.90 11.38 2.22
C ASN A 165 -5.60 10.15 1.65
N MET A 166 -4.90 9.36 0.83
CA MET A 166 -5.44 8.17 0.19
C MET A 166 -4.34 7.14 0.01
N VAL A 167 -4.69 5.86 0.15
CA VAL A 167 -3.86 4.73 -0.27
C VAL A 167 -4.62 3.87 -1.26
N GLU A 168 -3.94 3.46 -2.33
CA GLU A 168 -4.42 2.48 -3.29
C GLU A 168 -3.65 1.18 -3.11
N VAL A 169 -4.37 0.09 -2.85
CA VAL A 169 -3.82 -1.25 -2.70
C VAL A 169 -4.32 -2.16 -3.81
N GLY A 170 -3.49 -3.05 -4.31
CA GLY A 170 -3.90 -3.90 -5.41
C GLY A 170 -2.84 -4.83 -5.98
N PHE A 171 -3.14 -5.36 -7.15
CA PHE A 171 -2.37 -6.39 -7.82
C PHE A 171 -2.25 -6.09 -9.32
N LEU A 172 -1.03 -6.13 -9.83
CA LEU A 172 -0.68 -5.92 -11.23
C LEU A 172 -0.31 -7.25 -11.88
N LEU A 173 -0.95 -7.59 -13.00
CA LEU A 173 -0.44 -8.60 -13.91
C LEU A 173 0.29 -7.89 -15.05
N LEU A 174 1.61 -8.06 -15.11
CA LEU A 174 2.48 -7.37 -16.06
C LEU A 174 2.90 -8.26 -17.23
N ASP A 175 2.48 -9.52 -17.25
CA ASP A 175 2.87 -10.50 -18.26
C ASP A 175 1.75 -11.53 -18.53
N GLY A 176 2.06 -12.57 -19.32
CA GLY A 176 1.20 -13.75 -19.50
C GLY A 176 0.85 -14.48 -18.20
N GLY A 177 0.00 -15.50 -18.32
CA GLY A 177 -0.42 -16.35 -17.20
C GLY A 177 -1.64 -15.86 -16.45
N THR A 178 -1.82 -16.45 -15.26
CA THR A 178 -2.89 -16.15 -14.32
C THR A 178 -2.30 -15.88 -12.95
N GLY A 179 -2.72 -14.77 -12.33
CA GLY A 179 -2.45 -14.48 -10.93
C GLY A 179 -3.74 -14.57 -10.11
N TRP A 180 -3.65 -15.11 -8.91
CA TRP A 180 -4.73 -15.08 -7.92
C TRP A 180 -4.31 -14.27 -6.69
N ALA A 181 -5.30 -13.70 -6.01
CA ALA A 181 -5.13 -13.03 -4.73
C ALA A 181 -6.30 -13.36 -3.79
N ASP A 182 -6.01 -13.42 -2.50
CA ASP A 182 -6.98 -13.70 -1.45
C ASP A 182 -6.44 -13.21 -0.08
N HIS A 183 -7.29 -13.24 0.95
CA HIS A 183 -6.96 -12.92 2.35
C HIS A 183 -6.28 -11.54 2.50
N VAL A 184 -6.86 -10.53 1.83
CA VAL A 184 -6.24 -9.21 1.72
C VAL A 184 -6.46 -8.40 2.99
N ARG A 185 -5.40 -7.80 3.53
CA ARG A 185 -5.46 -6.93 4.72
C ARG A 185 -4.58 -5.70 4.58
N LEU A 186 -5.01 -4.63 5.21
CA LEU A 186 -4.30 -3.35 5.28
C LEU A 186 -4.39 -2.86 6.71
N ARG A 187 -3.27 -2.47 7.30
CA ARG A 187 -3.22 -2.05 8.71
C ARG A 187 -2.12 -1.02 8.96
N THR A 188 -2.28 -0.21 10.00
CA THR A 188 -1.14 0.51 10.58
C THR A 188 -0.30 -0.45 11.41
N LEU A 189 0.99 -0.14 11.56
CA LEU A 189 1.89 -0.87 12.46
C LEU A 189 2.13 -0.03 13.73
N ASP A 190 2.47 -0.71 14.82
CA ASP A 190 2.97 -0.04 16.03
C ASP A 190 4.34 0.60 15.77
N ASP A 191 4.76 1.48 16.68
CA ASP A 191 6.09 2.12 16.67
C ASP A 191 7.26 1.09 16.69
N ASN A 192 6.99 -0.16 17.09
CA ASN A 192 7.96 -1.26 17.08
C ASN A 192 7.93 -2.13 15.80
N GLY A 193 7.11 -1.76 14.80
CA GLY A 193 6.97 -2.51 13.53
C GLY A 193 6.39 -3.92 13.66
N LYS A 194 5.84 -4.26 14.84
CA LYS A 194 5.27 -5.57 15.14
C LYS A 194 3.84 -5.68 14.62
N ASP A 195 3.54 -6.87 14.14
CA ASP A 195 2.20 -7.26 13.71
C ASP A 195 1.31 -7.46 14.94
N GLY A 196 0.19 -6.76 15.03
CA GLY A 196 -0.86 -7.01 16.04
C GLY A 196 -1.65 -8.30 15.81
N GLY A 197 -1.36 -9.08 14.76
CA GLY A 197 -2.00 -10.37 14.45
C GLY A 197 -0.99 -11.52 14.45
N GLU A 198 -1.34 -12.61 15.16
CA GLU A 198 -0.57 -13.86 15.21
C GLU A 198 -0.44 -14.56 13.84
N GLY A 199 0.75 -15.07 13.53
CA GLY A 199 0.97 -16.11 12.50
C GLY A 199 2.29 -16.00 11.73
N LYS A 200 3.18 -16.98 11.89
CA LYS A 200 4.59 -17.02 11.43
C LYS A 200 4.77 -16.74 9.93
N SER A 201 5.54 -15.70 9.62
CA SER A 201 6.02 -15.31 8.30
C SER A 201 7.29 -16.09 7.91
N GLY A 202 7.21 -16.90 6.86
CA GLY A 202 8.36 -17.38 6.11
C GLY A 202 8.64 -16.44 4.94
N ALA A 203 9.15 -15.24 5.22
CA ALA A 203 9.43 -14.23 4.20
C ALA A 203 10.70 -14.57 3.38
N PRO A 204 10.64 -14.60 2.04
CA PRO A 204 11.80 -14.38 1.20
C PRO A 204 12.29 -12.92 1.32
N PRO A 205 13.58 -12.64 1.10
CA PRO A 205 14.15 -11.32 1.30
C PRO A 205 13.49 -10.27 0.39
N ALA A 206 13.02 -9.19 1.01
CA ALA A 206 12.55 -8.00 0.33
C ALA A 206 13.65 -7.46 -0.59
N ALA A 207 13.41 -7.51 -1.90
CA ALA A 207 14.23 -6.78 -2.86
C ALA A 207 14.05 -5.28 -2.59
N LYS A 208 15.14 -4.56 -2.33
CA LYS A 208 15.15 -3.13 -2.07
C LYS A 208 14.36 -2.39 -3.16
N ALA A 209 13.30 -1.69 -2.75
CA ALA A 209 12.47 -0.87 -3.62
C ALA A 209 13.34 0.16 -4.37
N LYS A 210 13.26 0.18 -5.69
CA LYS A 210 13.79 1.28 -6.51
C LYS A 210 12.65 2.30 -6.71
N PRO A 211 12.81 3.57 -6.32
CA PRO A 211 11.83 4.60 -6.64
C PRO A 211 11.77 4.79 -8.15
N VAL A 212 10.60 4.54 -8.74
CA VAL A 212 10.33 4.88 -10.15
C VAL A 212 9.83 6.32 -10.19
N LYS A 213 10.66 7.25 -10.67
CA LYS A 213 10.22 8.61 -10.99
C LYS A 213 9.19 8.54 -12.11
N ALA A 214 7.97 9.00 -11.85
CA ALA A 214 6.95 9.16 -12.88
C ALA A 214 7.42 10.19 -13.92
N LYS A 215 7.41 9.80 -15.21
CA LYS A 215 7.63 10.72 -16.33
C LYS A 215 6.34 11.52 -16.55
N PRO A 216 6.39 12.86 -16.71
CA PRO A 216 5.19 13.64 -17.00
C PRO A 216 4.54 13.17 -18.31
N ALA A 217 3.21 13.08 -18.30
CA ALA A 217 2.42 12.84 -19.50
C ALA A 217 2.68 13.96 -20.51
N ALA A 218 2.99 13.59 -21.75
CA ALA A 218 3.12 14.54 -22.85
C ALA A 218 1.78 15.25 -23.07
N ALA A 219 1.82 16.58 -23.15
CA ALA A 219 0.68 17.42 -23.44
C ALA A 219 0.04 17.03 -24.79
N LYS A 220 -1.29 16.91 -24.83
CA LYS A 220 -2.05 16.82 -26.08
C LYS A 220 -1.81 18.09 -26.91
N PRO A 221 -1.61 17.99 -28.23
CA PRO A 221 -1.58 19.18 -29.08
C PRO A 221 -2.99 19.80 -29.12
N SER A 222 -3.02 21.11 -28.86
CA SER A 222 -4.16 22.00 -28.98
C SER A 222 -4.60 22.08 -30.44
N ALA A 223 -5.87 21.78 -30.71
CA ALA A 223 -6.49 22.09 -31.99
C ALA A 223 -7.07 23.51 -31.92
N ALA A 224 -6.44 24.45 -32.62
CA ALA A 224 -6.99 25.76 -32.87
C ALA A 224 -6.63 26.24 -34.28
N GLY A 225 -7.68 26.39 -35.11
CA GLY A 225 -7.81 27.51 -36.06
C GLY A 225 -7.33 27.29 -37.50
N GLY A 226 -8.20 27.63 -38.45
CA GLY A 226 -7.75 28.16 -39.74
C GLY A 226 -8.52 27.71 -40.98
N SER A 227 -9.77 28.18 -41.14
CA SER A 227 -10.40 28.29 -42.46
C SER A 227 -9.68 29.35 -43.28
N THR A 228 -9.28 29.02 -44.52
CA THR A 228 -9.40 29.84 -45.76
C THR A 228 -8.53 29.25 -46.88
N HIS A 229 -9.14 28.83 -48.00
CA HIS A 229 -8.91 29.48 -49.29
C HIS A 229 -9.82 28.92 -50.40
N ARG A 230 -10.49 29.89 -51.04
CA ARG A 230 -11.25 29.81 -52.30
C ARG A 230 -10.25 29.80 -53.47
N GLY A 231 -10.51 28.99 -54.49
CA GLY A 231 -9.83 29.02 -55.80
C GLY A 231 -10.49 28.07 -56.80
N GLN A 232 -10.80 28.58 -57.99
CA GLN A 232 -11.80 28.12 -58.96
C GLN A 232 -11.22 27.29 -60.13
N ALA A 233 -12.16 26.60 -60.79
CA ALA A 233 -12.30 26.37 -62.24
C ALA A 233 -11.61 25.18 -62.94
N GLY A 234 -12.42 24.50 -63.78
CA GLY A 234 -11.95 23.84 -65.00
C GLY A 234 -12.59 22.48 -65.33
N VAL A 235 -13.79 22.48 -65.91
CA VAL A 235 -14.39 21.35 -66.66
C VAL A 235 -13.88 21.45 -68.12
N PRO A 236 -13.67 20.32 -68.81
CA PRO A 236 -14.64 19.89 -69.83
C PRO A 236 -15.25 18.50 -69.55
#